data_AF-A0A814HMJ4-F1
#
_entry.id   AF-A0A814HMJ4-F1
#
_cell.length_a   1.000
_cell.length_b   1.000
_cell.length_c   1.000
_cell.angle_alpha   90.00
_cell.angle_beta   90.00
_cell.angle_gamma   90.00
#
_symmetry.space_group_name_H-M   'P 1'
#
loop_
_entity.id
_entity.type
_entity.pdbx_description
1 polymer ?
#
loop_
_entity_poly.entity_id
_entity_poly.type
_entity_poly.pdbx_seq_one_letter_code
_entity_poly.pdbx_strand_id
1 'polypeptide(L)'
;MGTIIRTCAAVGCDRLLALKGCVDIWDPKVIRSGMGAHFRLPIINDVGWETIANHIPEMSKIYLADHKYSFEENKTLSDDNPSKQMFEEMLEKRKQIKRPDKTEDRSYSLSNNRFLPLYKNIPIDYQSLWQAFSNIKSSDHSTIIVGGETEGTSLQARKLTIEHAGKMVYIPLLNDVESLNVGIALSVILIELRKSYEDLVQKSYLIEHKDV
;
A
#
# COMPACT_ATOMS: atom_id res chain seq x y z
N MET A 1 16.67 -1.39 -3.23
CA MET A 1 16.13 -2.73 -3.55
C MET A 1 16.68 -3.85 -2.67
N GLY A 2 17.99 -4.11 -2.63
CA GLY A 2 18.52 -5.23 -1.82
C GLY A 2 18.16 -5.16 -0.33
N THR A 3 18.24 -3.97 0.27
CA THR A 3 17.74 -3.71 1.64
C THR A 3 16.26 -4.04 1.79
N ILE A 4 15.41 -3.64 0.83
CA ILE A 4 13.96 -3.92 0.83
C ILE A 4 13.72 -5.43 0.86
N ILE A 5 14.37 -6.18 -0.04
CA ILE A 5 14.25 -7.64 -0.12
C ILE A 5 14.66 -8.28 1.21
N ARG A 6 15.76 -7.83 1.80
CA ARG A 6 16.27 -8.33 3.07
C ARG A 6 15.30 -8.06 4.23
N THR A 7 14.74 -6.85 4.30
CA THR A 7 13.74 -6.49 5.30
C THR A 7 12.46 -7.31 5.16
N CYS A 8 11.92 -7.43 3.94
CA CYS A 8 10.72 -8.23 3.70
C CYS A 8 10.91 -9.71 4.09
N ALA A 9 12.07 -10.29 3.75
CA ALA A 9 12.41 -11.65 4.15
C ALA A 9 12.57 -11.78 5.68
N ALA A 10 13.16 -10.80 6.35
CA ALA A 10 13.37 -10.82 7.80
C ALA A 10 12.06 -10.71 8.60
N VAL A 11 11.12 -9.88 8.13
CA VAL A 11 9.80 -9.71 8.75
C VAL A 11 8.87 -10.91 8.47
N GLY A 12 9.18 -11.71 7.45
CA GLY A 12 8.35 -12.84 7.04
C GLY A 12 7.17 -12.40 6.17
N CYS A 13 7.38 -11.45 5.26
CA CYS A 13 6.38 -11.12 4.26
C CYS A 13 6.04 -12.36 3.40
N ASP A 14 4.80 -12.47 2.93
CA ASP A 14 4.39 -13.59 2.09
C ASP A 14 5.03 -13.55 0.69
N ARG A 15 5.22 -12.33 0.15
CA ARG A 15 5.82 -12.07 -1.16
C ARG A 15 6.26 -10.62 -1.31
N LEU A 16 7.18 -10.36 -2.22
CA LEU A 16 7.53 -9.03 -2.72
C LEU A 16 7.12 -8.91 -4.18
N LEU A 17 6.41 -7.84 -4.52
CA LEU A 17 6.05 -7.51 -5.90
C LEU A 17 6.92 -6.33 -6.37
N ALA A 18 7.80 -6.58 -7.35
CA ALA A 18 8.56 -5.54 -8.01
C ALA A 18 7.84 -5.14 -9.30
N LEU A 19 7.33 -3.90 -9.32
CA LEU A 19 6.58 -3.38 -10.46
C LEU A 19 7.50 -3.05 -11.63
N LYS A 20 6.92 -2.97 -12.85
CA LYS A 20 7.61 -2.47 -14.04
C LYS A 20 8.28 -1.12 -13.75
N GLY A 21 9.56 -0.99 -14.12
CA GLY A 21 10.37 0.21 -13.86
C GLY A 21 11.21 0.16 -12.57
N CYS A 22 11.05 -0.89 -11.75
CA CYS A 22 12.00 -1.16 -10.67
C CYS A 22 13.36 -1.63 -11.20
N VAL A 23 14.42 -1.41 -10.42
CA VAL A 23 15.74 -2.01 -10.68
C VAL A 23 15.63 -3.54 -10.69
N ASP A 24 16.38 -4.19 -11.58
CA ASP A 24 16.45 -5.65 -11.64
C ASP A 24 16.91 -6.21 -10.28
N ILE A 25 16.12 -7.14 -9.72
CA ILE A 25 16.42 -7.75 -8.43
C ILE A 25 17.67 -8.65 -8.49
N TRP A 26 18.00 -9.14 -9.68
CA TRP A 26 19.14 -10.04 -9.90
C TRP A 26 20.41 -9.28 -10.29
N ASP A 27 20.37 -7.95 -10.35
CA ASP A 27 21.57 -7.14 -10.55
C ASP A 27 22.61 -7.44 -9.46
N PRO A 28 23.91 -7.54 -9.79
CA PRO A 28 24.95 -7.87 -8.82
C PRO A 28 24.99 -6.94 -7.59
N LYS A 29 24.63 -5.66 -7.73
CA LYS A 29 24.55 -4.74 -6.58
C LYS A 29 23.38 -5.09 -5.67
N VAL A 30 22.23 -5.46 -6.25
CA VAL A 30 21.04 -5.86 -5.51
C VAL A 30 21.26 -7.19 -4.80
N ILE A 31 21.83 -8.18 -5.48
CA ILE A 31 22.20 -9.47 -4.88
C ILE A 31 23.14 -9.27 -3.69
N ARG A 32 24.22 -8.48 -3.86
CA ARG A 32 25.17 -8.18 -2.77
C ARG A 32 24.49 -7.48 -1.60
N SER A 33 23.62 -6.51 -1.86
CA SER A 33 22.88 -5.79 -0.81
C SER A 33 21.86 -6.68 -0.09
N GLY A 34 21.19 -7.58 -0.82
CA GLY A 34 20.19 -8.49 -0.27
C GLY A 34 20.76 -9.67 0.51
N MET A 35 22.07 -9.96 0.40
CA MET A 35 22.76 -10.98 1.21
C MET A 35 22.04 -12.34 1.23
N GLY A 36 21.60 -12.82 0.05
CA GLY A 36 20.90 -14.11 -0.10
C GLY A 36 19.43 -14.12 0.30
N ALA A 37 18.85 -12.99 0.74
CA ALA A 37 17.43 -12.89 1.08
C ALA A 37 16.48 -13.19 -0.09
N HIS A 38 16.96 -13.04 -1.33
CA HIS A 38 16.23 -13.39 -2.57
C HIS A 38 15.67 -14.82 -2.57
N PHE A 39 16.34 -15.73 -1.88
CA PHE A 39 15.94 -17.14 -1.80
C PHE A 39 15.04 -17.47 -0.61
N ARG A 40 14.73 -16.48 0.24
CA ARG A 40 13.94 -16.65 1.47
C ARG A 40 12.52 -16.11 1.35
N LEU A 41 12.22 -15.42 0.25
CA LEU A 41 10.97 -14.71 0.02
C LEU A 41 10.58 -14.89 -1.45
N PRO A 42 9.34 -15.26 -1.78
CA PRO A 42 8.86 -15.21 -3.15
C PRO A 42 8.91 -13.78 -3.70
N ILE A 43 9.63 -13.55 -4.79
CA ILE A 43 9.71 -12.25 -5.47
C ILE A 43 9.13 -12.40 -6.87
N ILE A 44 8.16 -11.54 -7.20
CA ILE A 44 7.55 -11.47 -8.53
C ILE A 44 8.02 -10.17 -9.19
N ASN A 45 8.72 -10.28 -10.31
CA ASN A 45 9.27 -9.15 -11.04
C ASN A 45 8.40 -8.71 -12.20
N ASP A 46 8.67 -7.48 -12.67
CA ASP A 46 8.08 -6.89 -13.87
C ASP A 46 6.54 -6.88 -13.85
N VAL A 47 5.97 -6.75 -12.65
CA VAL A 47 4.52 -6.75 -12.47
C VAL A 47 3.96 -5.43 -13.01
N GLY A 48 3.09 -5.53 -14.00
CA GLY A 48 2.35 -4.39 -14.53
C GLY A 48 1.23 -3.96 -13.57
N TRP A 49 0.87 -2.68 -13.62
CA TRP A 49 -0.32 -2.19 -12.89
C TRP A 49 -1.58 -2.92 -13.35
N GLU A 50 -1.65 -3.27 -14.63
CA GLU A 50 -2.72 -4.03 -15.26
C GLU A 50 -2.92 -5.43 -14.65
N THR A 51 -1.88 -6.07 -14.12
CA THR A 51 -1.96 -7.42 -13.53
C THR A 51 -1.85 -7.43 -12.01
N ILE A 52 -1.62 -6.29 -11.36
CA ILE A 52 -1.31 -6.24 -9.92
C ILE A 52 -2.42 -6.85 -9.05
N ALA A 53 -3.68 -6.68 -9.45
CA ALA A 53 -4.84 -7.23 -8.75
C ALA A 53 -4.83 -8.77 -8.68
N ASN A 54 -4.19 -9.44 -9.63
CA ASN A 54 -4.07 -10.90 -9.64
C ASN A 54 -3.05 -11.41 -8.61
N HIS A 55 -2.17 -10.54 -8.13
CA HIS A 55 -1.10 -10.90 -7.18
C HIS A 55 -1.45 -10.55 -5.73
N ILE A 56 -2.48 -9.73 -5.52
CA ILE A 56 -2.94 -9.26 -4.21
C ILE A 56 -4.14 -10.11 -3.75
N PRO A 57 -4.18 -10.58 -2.49
CA PRO A 57 -5.35 -11.27 -1.94
C PRO A 57 -6.60 -10.39 -1.96
N GLU A 58 -7.77 -10.96 -2.27
CA GLU A 58 -9.03 -10.21 -2.42
C GLU A 58 -9.45 -9.42 -1.17
N MET A 59 -9.12 -9.93 0.01
CA MET A 59 -9.42 -9.28 1.30
C MET A 59 -8.23 -8.53 1.89
N SER A 60 -7.20 -8.22 1.09
CA SER A 60 -6.03 -7.53 1.57
C SER A 60 -6.37 -6.08 1.93
N LYS A 61 -5.98 -5.66 3.14
CA LYS A 61 -5.91 -4.25 3.51
C LYS A 61 -4.74 -3.61 2.78
N ILE A 62 -5.03 -2.58 1.99
CA ILE A 62 -4.01 -1.82 1.25
C ILE A 62 -3.55 -0.63 2.09
N TYR A 63 -2.24 -0.50 2.25
CA TYR A 63 -1.61 0.66 2.87
C TYR A 63 -0.62 1.28 1.89
N LEU A 64 -0.82 2.55 1.55
CA LEU A 64 0.11 3.34 0.75
C LEU A 64 1.04 4.11 1.67
N ALA A 65 2.32 3.78 1.65
CA ALA A 65 3.35 4.51 2.38
C ALA A 65 3.75 5.75 1.61
N ASP A 66 3.51 6.91 2.20
CA ASP A 66 3.97 8.19 1.65
C ASP A 66 4.44 9.11 2.78
N HIS A 67 5.30 10.07 2.43
CA HIS A 67 5.54 11.21 3.31
C HIS A 67 4.27 12.07 3.37
N LYS A 68 4.15 12.93 4.38
CA LYS A 68 2.98 13.80 4.57
C LYS A 68 2.63 14.50 3.28
N TYR A 69 1.59 13.99 2.62
CA TYR A 69 0.93 14.70 1.54
C TYR A 69 0.31 15.89 2.25
N SER A 70 1.02 17.01 2.19
CA SER A 70 0.41 18.31 2.35
C SER A 70 -0.72 18.31 1.33
N PHE A 71 -1.95 18.07 1.78
CA PHE A 71 -3.05 18.84 1.24
C PHE A 71 -2.60 20.28 1.50
N GLU A 72 -1.86 20.86 0.55
CA GLU A 72 -1.73 22.30 0.51
C GLU A 72 -3.16 22.81 0.56
N GLU A 73 -3.50 23.48 1.64
CA GLU A 73 -4.62 24.40 1.72
C GLU A 73 -4.41 25.46 0.63
N ASN A 74 -4.61 25.14 -0.65
CA ASN A 74 -4.50 26.10 -1.75
C ASN A 74 -5.29 25.65 -2.98
N LYS A 75 -6.61 25.63 -2.82
CA LYS A 75 -7.52 26.60 -3.47
C LYS A 75 -8.92 26.08 -3.22
N THR A 76 -9.74 26.95 -2.66
CA THR A 76 -11.19 26.96 -2.85
C THR A 76 -11.55 26.20 -4.13
N LEU A 77 -12.15 25.02 -3.95
CA LEU A 77 -12.99 24.42 -4.99
C LEU A 77 -14.12 25.43 -5.18
N SER A 78 -13.93 26.41 -6.07
CA SER A 78 -15.01 27.23 -6.59
C SER A 78 -16.09 26.27 -7.07
N ASP A 79 -17.33 26.48 -6.61
CA ASP A 79 -18.45 25.55 -6.74
C ASP A 79 -18.84 25.19 -8.19
N ASP A 80 -18.24 25.84 -9.19
CA ASP A 80 -18.55 25.67 -10.61
C ASP A 80 -17.65 24.68 -11.38
N ASN A 81 -16.93 23.78 -10.68
CA ASN A 81 -16.05 22.84 -11.39
C ASN A 81 -16.81 21.56 -11.81
N PRO A 82 -17.02 21.28 -13.12
CA PRO A 82 -17.77 20.10 -13.63
C PRO A 82 -17.21 18.75 -13.16
N SER A 83 -15.97 18.76 -12.65
CA SER A 83 -15.27 17.65 -12.00
C SER A 83 -15.96 17.15 -10.71
N LYS A 84 -16.65 18.03 -9.96
CA LYS A 84 -17.32 17.70 -8.69
C LYS A 84 -18.65 16.98 -8.92
N GLN A 85 -19.44 17.44 -9.89
CA GLN A 85 -20.67 16.76 -10.31
C GLN A 85 -20.39 15.37 -10.89
N MET A 86 -19.37 15.24 -11.74
CA MET A 86 -18.98 13.94 -12.30
C MET A 86 -18.45 12.97 -11.24
N PHE A 87 -17.78 13.49 -10.19
CA PHE A 87 -17.30 12.72 -9.05
C PHE A 87 -18.43 12.23 -8.13
N GLU A 88 -19.42 13.09 -7.84
CA GLU A 88 -20.63 12.71 -7.11
C GLU A 88 -21.45 11.67 -7.89
N GLU A 89 -21.60 11.85 -9.20
CA GLU A 89 -22.28 10.89 -10.09
C GLU A 89 -21.56 9.53 -10.14
N MET A 90 -20.21 9.52 -10.06
CA MET A 90 -19.43 8.28 -9.97
C MET A 90 -19.55 7.58 -8.60
N LEU A 91 -19.62 8.33 -7.50
CA LEU A 91 -19.87 7.78 -6.16
C LEU A 91 -21.27 7.15 -6.06
N GLU A 92 -22.27 7.77 -6.68
CA GLU A 92 -23.62 7.20 -6.79
C GLU A 92 -23.64 5.94 -7.66
N LYS A 93 -22.97 5.95 -8.82
CA LYS A 93 -22.82 4.74 -9.66
C LYS A 93 -22.09 3.62 -8.90
N ARG A 94 -21.10 3.94 -8.06
CA ARG A 94 -20.38 2.95 -7.22
C ARG A 94 -21.26 2.31 -6.14
N LYS A 95 -22.26 3.03 -5.60
CA LYS A 95 -23.28 2.46 -4.70
C LYS A 95 -24.25 1.51 -5.43
N GLN A 96 -24.43 1.69 -6.74
CA GLN A 96 -25.33 0.88 -7.57
C GLN A 96 -24.66 -0.35 -8.20
N ILE A 97 -23.32 -0.40 -8.26
CA ILE A 97 -22.58 -1.60 -8.66
C ILE A 97 -22.71 -2.64 -7.54
N LYS A 98 -23.63 -3.60 -7.70
CA LYS A 98 -23.61 -4.84 -6.92
C LYS A 98 -22.25 -5.51 -7.10
N ARG A 99 -21.65 -5.99 -6.00
CA ARG A 99 -20.46 -6.88 -6.06
C ARG A 99 -20.72 -7.94 -7.14
N PRO A 100 -19.90 -8.03 -8.20
CA PRO A 100 -20.16 -9.01 -9.25
C PRO A 100 -19.97 -10.42 -8.70
N ASP A 101 -20.77 -11.33 -9.23
CA ASP A 101 -20.74 -12.74 -8.89
C ASP A 101 -19.44 -13.42 -9.39
N LYS A 102 -19.08 -14.52 -8.73
CA LYS A 102 -17.76 -15.18 -8.61
C LYS A 102 -17.01 -15.64 -9.89
N THR A 103 -17.38 -15.26 -11.11
CA THR A 103 -16.86 -15.95 -12.32
C THR A 103 -16.50 -15.06 -13.52
N GLU A 104 -16.60 -13.74 -13.43
CA GLU A 104 -16.22 -12.88 -14.57
C GLU A 104 -14.81 -12.32 -14.42
N ASP A 105 -14.12 -12.33 -15.56
CA ASP A 105 -12.73 -11.93 -15.79
C ASP A 105 -12.31 -10.74 -14.92
N ARG A 106 -11.32 -10.95 -14.05
CA ARG A 106 -10.71 -9.92 -13.19
C ARG A 106 -9.85 -8.91 -13.97
N SER A 107 -10.14 -8.70 -15.26
CA SER A 107 -9.64 -7.58 -16.03
C SER A 107 -10.32 -6.29 -15.57
N TYR A 108 -10.14 -5.94 -14.30
CA TYR A 108 -10.60 -4.70 -13.71
C TYR A 108 -9.99 -3.53 -14.48
N SER A 109 -10.76 -2.44 -14.59
CA SER A 109 -10.56 -1.21 -15.36
C SER A 109 -9.28 -0.40 -15.01
N LEU A 110 -8.12 -1.04 -15.03
CA LEU A 110 -6.80 -0.45 -14.85
C LEU A 110 -6.18 0.06 -16.15
N SER A 111 -6.67 -0.40 -17.32
CA SER A 111 -6.19 0.05 -18.63
C SER A 111 -6.64 1.46 -19.01
N ASN A 112 -7.70 1.99 -18.41
CA ASN A 112 -8.21 3.33 -18.76
C ASN A 112 -7.54 4.42 -17.92
N ASN A 113 -6.27 4.72 -18.24
CA ASN A 113 -5.50 5.82 -17.64
C ASN A 113 -6.15 7.21 -17.86
N ARG A 114 -7.19 7.30 -18.69
CA ARG A 114 -7.97 8.53 -18.96
C ARG A 114 -8.42 9.23 -17.68
N PHE A 115 -8.79 8.48 -16.64
CA PHE A 115 -9.28 9.04 -15.38
C PHE A 115 -8.22 9.10 -14.28
N LEU A 116 -6.98 8.67 -14.55
CA LEU A 116 -5.90 8.61 -13.56
C LEU A 116 -5.63 9.97 -12.88
N PRO A 117 -5.66 11.13 -13.60
CA PRO A 117 -5.47 12.44 -12.96
C PRO A 117 -6.52 12.78 -11.90
N LEU A 118 -7.75 12.25 -12.01
CA LEU A 118 -8.82 12.51 -11.04
C LEU A 118 -8.48 11.95 -9.66
N TYR A 119 -7.77 10.82 -9.62
CA TYR A 119 -7.40 10.19 -8.35
C TYR A 119 -6.48 11.08 -7.51
N LYS A 120 -5.76 12.03 -8.10
CA LYS A 120 -4.87 12.96 -7.37
C LYS A 120 -5.58 13.70 -6.24
N ASN A 121 -6.83 14.10 -6.47
CA ASN A 121 -7.58 14.96 -5.55
C ASN A 121 -8.57 14.20 -4.66
N ILE A 122 -8.71 12.88 -4.85
CA ILE A 122 -9.62 12.07 -4.03
C ILE A 122 -8.98 11.88 -2.64
N PRO A 123 -9.65 12.26 -1.55
CA PRO A 123 -9.13 12.08 -0.21
C PRO A 123 -8.99 10.59 0.12
N ILE A 124 -7.90 10.25 0.81
CA ILE A 124 -7.64 8.91 1.36
C ILE A 124 -7.50 9.07 2.88
N ASP A 125 -8.00 8.11 3.65
CA ASP A 125 -7.79 8.07 5.10
C ASP A 125 -6.28 8.06 5.40
N TYR A 126 -5.79 9.14 6.00
CA TYR A 126 -4.38 9.45 6.16
C TYR A 126 -4.01 9.38 7.64
N GLN A 127 -3.16 8.43 8.02
CA GLN A 127 -2.90 8.10 9.43
C GLN A 127 -1.42 7.90 9.69
N SER A 128 -0.98 8.24 10.90
CA SER A 128 0.36 7.85 11.34
C SER A 128 0.45 6.33 11.39
N LEU A 129 1.66 5.81 11.19
CA LEU A 129 1.95 4.38 11.22
C LEU A 129 1.32 3.66 12.43
N TRP A 130 1.51 4.24 13.62
CA TRP A 130 1.03 3.69 14.89
C TRP A 130 -0.50 3.63 14.95
N GLN A 131 -1.18 4.66 14.46
CA GLN A 131 -2.65 4.69 14.40
C GLN A 131 -3.17 3.64 13.42
N ALA A 132 -2.56 3.56 12.23
CA ALA A 132 -3.01 2.66 11.18
C ALA A 132 -2.96 1.19 11.60
N PHE A 133 -1.95 0.80 12.39
CA PHE A 133 -1.70 -0.59 12.77
C PHE A 133 -2.26 -1.00 14.14
N SER A 134 -2.72 -0.04 14.95
CA SER A 134 -3.32 -0.28 16.26
C SER A 134 -4.54 -1.23 16.26
N ASN A 135 -5.28 -1.30 15.15
CA ASN A 135 -6.56 -2.01 15.03
C ASN A 135 -6.53 -3.13 13.96
N ILE A 136 -5.37 -3.71 13.72
CA ILE A 136 -5.25 -4.88 12.84
C ILE A 136 -5.94 -6.08 13.48
N LYS A 137 -6.49 -6.98 12.66
CA LYS A 137 -7.08 -8.25 13.07
C LYS A 137 -6.22 -9.40 12.55
N SER A 138 -6.22 -10.53 13.27
CA SER A 138 -5.38 -11.69 12.93
C SER A 138 -5.70 -12.31 11.56
N SER A 139 -6.90 -12.11 11.01
CA SER A 139 -7.32 -12.60 9.70
C SER A 139 -6.93 -11.70 8.52
N ASP A 140 -6.35 -10.52 8.79
CA ASP A 140 -6.08 -9.54 7.75
C ASP A 140 -4.78 -9.87 7.01
N HIS A 141 -4.84 -9.95 5.67
CA HIS A 141 -3.64 -9.78 4.85
C HIS A 141 -3.38 -8.29 4.64
N SER A 142 -2.14 -7.85 4.83
CA SER A 142 -1.75 -6.45 4.66
C SER A 142 -0.81 -6.32 3.46
N THR A 143 -1.16 -5.45 2.51
CA THR A 143 -0.31 -5.10 1.37
C THR A 143 0.21 -3.68 1.57
N ILE A 144 1.52 -3.54 1.65
CA ILE A 144 2.19 -2.25 1.74
C ILE A 144 2.70 -1.85 0.35
N ILE A 145 2.31 -0.67 -0.10
CA ILE A 145 2.79 -0.06 -1.34
C ILE A 145 3.78 1.03 -0.98
N VAL A 146 4.98 0.98 -1.55
CA VAL A 146 6.01 2.02 -1.42
C VAL A 146 6.33 2.63 -2.78
N GLY A 147 6.58 3.94 -2.78
CA GLY A 147 7.00 4.69 -3.96
C GLY A 147 8.46 4.47 -4.35
N GLY A 148 8.84 5.01 -5.50
CA GLY A 148 10.26 5.12 -5.88
C GLY A 148 10.98 6.16 -5.04
N GLU A 149 12.30 6.04 -4.89
CA GLU A 149 13.09 6.95 -4.04
C GLU A 149 13.08 8.41 -4.54
N THR A 150 13.03 8.62 -5.85
CA THR A 150 13.06 9.96 -6.46
C THR A 150 11.66 10.51 -6.79
N GLU A 151 10.74 9.64 -7.23
CA GLU A 151 9.44 10.03 -7.79
C GLU A 151 8.29 9.94 -6.76
N GLY A 152 8.53 9.33 -5.59
CA GLY A 152 7.49 9.09 -4.60
C GLY A 152 6.42 8.09 -5.08
N THR A 153 5.18 8.26 -4.57
CA THR A 153 4.07 7.37 -4.90
C THR A 153 3.38 7.77 -6.21
N SER A 154 3.10 6.78 -7.07
CA SER A 154 2.44 7.04 -8.36
C SER A 154 0.92 7.22 -8.21
N LEU A 155 0.29 7.86 -9.20
CA LEU A 155 -1.17 7.95 -9.25
C LEU A 155 -1.85 6.57 -9.34
N GLN A 156 -1.18 5.58 -9.93
CA GLN A 156 -1.66 4.21 -10.00
C GLN A 156 -1.68 3.54 -8.61
N ALA A 157 -0.65 3.76 -7.80
CA ALA A 157 -0.60 3.30 -6.41
C ALA A 157 -1.75 3.90 -5.59
N ARG A 158 -1.95 5.21 -5.75
CA ARG A 158 -3.07 5.94 -5.18
C ARG A 158 -4.43 5.41 -5.63
N LYS A 159 -4.61 5.19 -6.93
CA LYS A 159 -5.82 4.59 -7.51
C LYS A 159 -6.13 3.23 -6.88
N LEU A 160 -5.14 2.34 -6.84
CA LEU A 160 -5.28 1.01 -6.25
C LEU A 160 -5.73 1.10 -4.79
N THR A 161 -5.14 2.01 -4.03
CA THR A 161 -5.48 2.27 -2.63
C THR A 161 -6.94 2.71 -2.47
N ILE A 162 -7.40 3.69 -3.26
CA ILE A 162 -8.79 4.18 -3.23
C ILE A 162 -9.79 3.09 -3.65
N GLU A 163 -9.44 2.29 -4.65
CA GLU A 163 -10.31 1.23 -5.15
C GLU A 163 -10.54 0.13 -4.12
N HIS A 164 -9.55 -0.14 -3.28
CA HIS A 164 -9.60 -1.12 -2.19
C HIS A 164 -10.01 -0.55 -0.83
N ALA A 165 -10.47 0.71 -0.78
CA ALA A 165 -10.76 1.42 0.47
C ALA A 165 -9.57 1.35 1.47
N GLY A 166 -8.36 1.40 0.92
CA GLY A 166 -7.11 1.38 1.65
C GLY A 166 -6.80 2.71 2.34
N LYS A 167 -5.69 2.72 3.06
CA LYS A 167 -5.23 3.86 3.85
C LYS A 167 -3.89 4.38 3.35
N MET A 168 -3.65 5.67 3.54
CA MET A 168 -2.31 6.24 3.44
C MET A 168 -1.67 6.25 4.83
N VAL A 169 -0.42 5.83 4.91
CA VAL A 169 0.34 5.74 6.16
C VAL A 169 1.66 6.47 6.05
N TYR A 170 2.09 7.08 7.14
CA TYR A 170 3.36 7.79 7.21
C TYR A 170 4.08 7.58 8.52
N ILE A 171 5.40 7.78 8.46
CA ILE A 171 6.27 7.81 9.63
C ILE A 171 6.31 9.26 10.12
N PRO A 172 5.92 9.55 11.38
CA PRO A 172 6.04 10.90 11.92
C PRO A 172 7.52 11.28 12.07
N LEU A 173 7.96 12.25 11.28
CA LEU A 173 9.32 12.79 11.29
C LEU A 173 9.33 14.19 11.93
N LEU A 174 10.48 14.55 12.50
CA LEU A 174 10.74 15.85 13.15
C LEU A 174 12.00 16.48 12.54
N ASN A 175 12.34 17.70 12.97
CA ASN A 175 13.52 18.45 12.52
C ASN A 175 13.51 18.74 11.02
N ASP A 176 12.32 19.03 10.47
CA ASP A 176 12.12 19.40 9.07
C ASP A 176 12.63 18.35 8.07
N VAL A 177 12.74 17.09 8.49
CA VAL A 177 13.06 15.97 7.60
C VAL A 177 11.81 15.57 6.83
N GLU A 178 11.85 15.77 5.51
CA GLU A 178 10.71 15.49 4.62
C GLU A 178 10.41 14.00 4.47
N SER A 179 11.45 13.17 4.30
CA SER A 179 11.31 11.74 4.09
C SER A 179 12.56 10.96 4.52
N LEU A 180 12.40 9.65 4.69
CA LEU A 180 13.50 8.70 4.89
C LEU A 180 13.81 8.00 3.57
N ASN A 181 15.03 7.45 3.44
CA ASN A 181 15.32 6.48 2.40
C ASN A 181 14.25 5.38 2.37
N VAL A 182 13.76 5.04 1.17
CA VAL A 182 12.63 4.10 0.99
C VAL A 182 12.86 2.74 1.67
N GLY A 183 14.11 2.23 1.69
CA GLY A 183 14.44 0.99 2.36
C GLY A 183 14.34 1.09 3.88
N ILE A 184 14.74 2.22 4.46
CA ILE A 184 14.59 2.50 5.89
C ILE A 184 13.12 2.72 6.25
N ALA A 185 12.41 3.52 5.46
CA ALA A 185 10.98 3.77 5.65
C ALA A 185 10.18 2.46 5.66
N LEU A 186 10.38 1.61 4.63
CA LEU A 186 9.74 0.30 4.57
C LEU A 186 10.11 -0.57 5.77
N SER A 187 11.36 -0.53 6.24
CA SER A 187 11.79 -1.30 7.42
C SER A 187 11.06 -0.89 8.69
N VAL A 188 10.92 0.41 8.94
CA VAL A 188 10.15 0.92 10.08
C VAL A 188 8.69 0.48 9.98
N ILE A 189 8.10 0.61 8.79
CA ILE A 189 6.70 0.24 8.55
C ILE A 189 6.47 -1.25 8.79
N LEU A 190 7.29 -2.12 8.19
CA LEU A 190 7.11 -3.56 8.30
C LEU A 190 7.38 -4.09 9.71
N ILE A 191 8.34 -3.52 10.45
CA ILE A 191 8.60 -3.91 11.83
C ILE A 191 7.44 -3.53 12.75
N GLU A 192 6.87 -2.33 12.60
CA GLU A 192 5.71 -1.93 13.40
C GLU A 192 4.47 -2.76 13.07
N LEU A 193 4.29 -3.09 11.78
CA LEU A 193 3.23 -3.99 11.32
C LEU A 193 3.38 -5.38 11.97
N ARG A 194 4.59 -5.94 11.93
CA ARG A 194 4.91 -7.24 12.52
C ARG A 194 4.65 -7.28 14.01
N LYS A 195 5.12 -6.25 14.73
CA LYS A 195 4.86 -6.08 16.16
C LYS A 195 3.36 -6.06 16.46
N SER A 196 2.57 -5.35 15.65
CA SER A 196 1.11 -5.30 15.82
C SER A 196 0.47 -6.68 15.68
N TYR A 197 0.95 -7.53 14.75
CA TYR A 197 0.50 -8.93 14.67
C TYR A 197 0.95 -9.78 15.87
N GLU A 198 2.17 -9.61 16.36
CA GLU A 198 2.67 -10.34 17.53
C GLU A 198 1.88 -9.99 18.79
N ASP A 199 1.57 -8.71 19.01
CA ASP A 199 0.73 -8.23 20.10
C ASP A 199 -0.68 -8.86 20.06
N LEU A 200 -1.24 -9.07 18.87
CA LEU A 200 -2.54 -9.74 18.71
C LEU A 200 -2.47 -11.22 19.11
N VAL A 201 -1.45 -11.94 18.64
CA VAL A 201 -1.25 -13.36 18.98
C VAL A 201 -1.07 -13.54 20.49
N GLN A 202 -0.30 -12.66 21.12
CA GLN A 202 -0.09 -12.70 22.57
C GLN A 202 -1.37 -12.39 23.34
N LYS A 203 -2.17 -11.42 22.90
CA LYS A 203 -3.48 -11.12 23.50
C LYS A 203 -4.46 -12.31 23.38
N SER A 204 -4.53 -12.97 22.22
CA SER A 204 -5.38 -14.15 22.05
C SER A 204 -4.97 -15.29 22.98
N TYR A 205 -3.65 -15.56 23.10
CA TYR A 205 -3.14 -16.61 23.97
C TYR A 205 -3.50 -16.36 25.44
N LEU A 206 -3.36 -15.12 25.91
CA LEU A 206 -3.70 -14.72 27.28
C LEU A 206 -5.20 -14.80 27.59
N ILE A 207 -6.07 -14.65 26.59
CA ILE A 207 -7.53 -14.79 26.77
C ILE A 207 -7.89 -16.27 26.94
N GLU A 208 -7.34 -17.15 26.09
CA GLU A 208 -7.63 -18.60 26.16
C GLU A 208 -7.14 -19.27 27.46
N HIS A 209 -6.10 -18.73 28.09
CA HIS A 209 -5.48 -19.29 29.29
C HIS A 209 -5.81 -18.52 30.58
N LYS A 210 -6.78 -17.61 30.55
CA LYS A 210 -7.27 -16.90 31.75
C LYS A 210 -8.38 -17.66 32.50
N ASP A 211 -8.95 -18.69 31.87
CA ASP A 211 -10.06 -19.49 32.39
C ASP A 211 -9.64 -20.89 32.89
N VAL A 212 -8.34 -21.11 33.14
CA VAL A 212 -7.76 -22.34 33.73
C VAL A 212 -7.04 -22.00 35.03
#